data_AF-A0A351SV75-F1
#
_entry.id   AF-A0A351SV75-F1
#
_cell.length_a   1.000
_cell.length_b   1.000
_cell.length_c   1.000
_cell.angle_alpha   90.00
_cell.angle_beta   90.00
_cell.angle_gamma   90.00
#
_symmetry.space_group_name_H-M   'P 1'
#
loop_
_entity.id
_entity.type
_entity.pdbx_description
1 polymer ?
#
loop_
_entity_poly.entity_id
_entity_poly.type
_entity_poly.pdbx_seq_one_letter_code
_entity_poly.pdbx_strand_id
1 'polypeptide(L)'
;MINPKFASLLLSVFLAGISGCASYSVKLIHPQSGATARCGAEGVGIMAGSAKDIVEECLRKYEGRGYVAEDKLTPEQRADMERRGVLPKPEPPTFRMGY
;
A
#
# COMPACT_ATOMS: atom_id res chain seq x y z
N MET A 1 -45.16 -5.33 12.04
CA MET A 1 -44.32 -6.03 13.05
C MET A 1 -43.12 -6.61 12.34
N ILE A 2 -41.93 -6.03 12.51
CA ILE A 2 -40.68 -6.56 11.93
C ILE A 2 -40.31 -7.84 12.68
N ASN A 3 -40.06 -8.92 11.93
CA ASN A 3 -39.73 -10.22 12.51
C ASN A 3 -38.34 -10.15 13.17
N PRO A 4 -38.19 -10.49 14.45
CA PRO A 4 -36.93 -10.35 15.19
C PRO A 4 -35.77 -11.14 14.56
N LYS A 5 -36.08 -12.23 13.83
CA LYS A 5 -35.08 -12.99 13.07
C LYS A 5 -34.54 -12.21 11.86
N PHE A 6 -35.40 -11.43 11.21
CA PHE A 6 -35.03 -10.58 10.08
C PHE A 6 -34.22 -9.36 10.54
N ALA A 7 -34.58 -8.79 11.70
CA ALA A 7 -33.81 -7.72 12.33
C ALA A 7 -32.40 -8.18 12.73
N SER A 8 -32.27 -9.40 13.28
CA SER A 8 -30.97 -9.98 13.66
C SER A 8 -30.07 -10.27 12.45
N LEU A 9 -30.64 -10.79 11.35
CA LEU A 9 -29.93 -11.01 10.09
C LEU A 9 -29.42 -9.70 9.47
N LEU A 10 -30.25 -8.66 9.46
CA LEU A 10 -29.84 -7.35 8.96
C LEU A 10 -28.72 -6.75 9.82
N LEU A 11 -28.81 -6.86 11.15
CA LEU A 11 -27.78 -6.36 12.06
C LEU A 11 -26.44 -7.08 11.90
N SER A 12 -26.46 -8.40 11.72
CA SER A 12 -25.25 -9.21 11.52
C SER A 12 -24.59 -8.94 10.16
N VAL A 13 -25.38 -8.75 9.09
CA VAL A 13 -24.85 -8.31 7.79
C VAL A 13 -24.25 -6.90 7.88
N PHE A 14 -24.87 -5.99 8.64
CA PHE A 14 -24.36 -4.63 8.82
C PHE A 14 -23.04 -4.62 9.60
N LEU A 15 -22.91 -5.41 10.66
CA LEU A 15 -21.69 -5.54 11.48
C LEU A 15 -20.54 -6.20 10.71
N ALA A 16 -20.83 -7.19 9.86
CA ALA A 16 -19.81 -7.82 9.01
C ALA A 16 -19.28 -6.87 7.92
N GLY A 17 -20.07 -5.89 7.49
CA GLY A 17 -19.65 -4.89 6.49
C GLY A 17 -18.63 -3.86 6.99
N ILE A 18 -18.44 -3.73 8.31
CA ILE A 18 -17.59 -2.68 8.92
C ILE A 18 -16.18 -3.19 9.29
N SER A 19 -15.88 -4.49 9.09
CA SER A 19 -14.52 -5.00 9.24
C SER A 19 -13.68 -4.63 8.01
N GLY A 20 -13.37 -3.34 7.88
CA GLY A 20 -12.41 -2.85 6.90
C GLY A 20 -11.01 -3.32 7.29
N CYS A 21 -10.38 -4.11 6.42
CA CYS A 21 -8.94 -4.31 6.43
C CYS A 21 -8.32 -3.24 5.53
N ALA A 22 -7.50 -2.37 6.09
CA ALA A 22 -6.70 -1.44 5.31
C ALA A 22 -5.26 -1.92 5.28
N SER A 23 -4.71 -2.07 4.09
CA SER A 23 -3.30 -2.41 3.87
C SER A 23 -2.67 -1.31 3.03
N TYR A 24 -1.66 -0.66 3.58
CA TYR A 24 -0.86 0.37 2.90
C TYR A 24 0.58 -0.13 2.84
N SER A 25 1.19 -0.09 1.66
CA SER A 25 2.60 -0.48 1.47
C SER A 25 3.22 0.35 0.35
N VAL A 26 4.35 0.97 0.64
CA VAL A 26 5.12 1.79 -0.29
C VAL A 26 6.57 1.30 -0.29
N LYS A 27 7.10 1.05 -1.49
CA LYS A 27 8.50 0.70 -1.70
C LYS A 27 9.32 1.96 -1.96
N LEU A 28 10.40 2.09 -1.21
CA LEU A 28 11.33 3.21 -1.21
C LEU A 28 12.71 2.74 -1.66
N ILE A 29 13.41 3.62 -2.36
CA ILE A 29 14.68 3.31 -3.01
C ILE A 29 15.62 4.50 -2.83
N HIS A 30 16.87 4.23 -2.43
CA HIS A 30 17.91 5.26 -2.33
C HIS A 30 18.66 5.37 -3.67
N PRO A 31 18.56 6.50 -4.41
CA PRO A 31 19.08 6.61 -5.78
C PRO A 31 20.56 6.25 -5.92
N GLN A 32 21.40 6.78 -5.03
CA GLN A 32 22.86 6.61 -5.11
C GLN A 32 23.30 5.17 -4.81
N SER A 33 22.90 4.61 -3.67
CA SER A 33 23.35 3.29 -3.21
C SER A 33 22.54 2.11 -3.77
N GLY A 34 21.32 2.34 -4.26
CA GLY A 34 20.41 1.26 -4.65
C GLY A 34 19.77 0.54 -3.45
N ALA A 35 19.96 1.02 -2.22
CA ALA A 35 19.32 0.44 -1.04
C ALA A 35 17.80 0.56 -1.14
N THR A 36 17.08 -0.48 -0.75
CA THR A 36 15.61 -0.49 -0.76
C THR A 36 15.06 -0.57 0.65
N ALA A 37 13.89 0.03 0.86
CA ALA A 37 13.13 -0.04 2.10
C ALA A 37 11.65 -0.19 1.77
N ARG A 38 10.86 -0.71 2.72
CA ARG A 38 9.40 -0.79 2.59
C ARG A 38 8.77 -0.15 3.82
N CYS A 39 7.84 0.77 3.58
CA CYS A 39 6.99 1.34 4.59
C CYS A 39 5.59 0.79 4.38
N GLY A 40 5.11 -0.05 5.29
CA GLY A 40 3.79 -0.61 5.21
C GLY A 40 3.17 -0.85 6.57
N ALA A 41 1.85 -0.73 6.62
CA ALA A 41 1.05 -1.01 7.80
C ALA A 41 -0.27 -1.65 7.37
N GLU A 42 -0.74 -2.59 8.17
CA GLU A 42 -2.04 -3.21 8.03
C GLU A 42 -2.84 -3.02 9.31
N GLY A 43 -4.14 -2.81 9.18
CA GLY A 43 -5.03 -2.58 10.31
C GLY A 43 -6.43 -3.09 10.03
N VAL A 44 -7.08 -3.58 11.07
CA VAL A 44 -8.48 -4.00 11.06
C VAL A 44 -9.30 -3.13 12.01
N GLY A 45 -10.55 -2.86 11.64
CA GLY A 45 -11.47 -2.08 12.47
C GLY A 45 -10.93 -0.67 12.78
N ILE A 46 -10.91 -0.27 14.06
CA ILE A 46 -10.44 1.07 14.47
C ILE A 46 -8.96 1.34 14.13
N MET A 47 -8.11 0.31 14.05
CA MET A 47 -6.69 0.46 13.70
C MET A 47 -6.47 0.64 12.19
N ALA A 48 -7.47 0.39 11.36
CA ALA A 48 -7.39 0.67 9.92
C ALA A 48 -7.20 2.18 9.65
N GLY A 49 -7.76 3.04 10.51
CA GLY A 49 -7.62 4.50 10.40
C GLY A 49 -6.19 5.00 10.62
N SER A 50 -5.46 4.38 11.54
CA SER A 50 -4.07 4.75 11.88
C SER A 50 -3.01 4.15 10.95
N ALA A 51 -3.37 3.15 10.13
CA ALA A 51 -2.43 2.49 9.23
C ALA A 51 -1.80 3.48 8.23
N LYS A 52 -2.55 4.50 7.81
CA LYS A 52 -2.05 5.57 6.93
C LYS A 52 -0.98 6.42 7.62
N ASP A 53 -1.25 6.88 8.85
CA ASP A 53 -0.34 7.75 9.59
C ASP A 53 1.00 7.06 9.91
N ILE A 54 0.96 5.75 10.21
CA ILE A 54 2.16 4.93 10.42
C ILE A 54 3.01 4.87 9.15
N VAL A 55 2.38 4.68 7.98
CA VAL A 55 3.10 4.67 6.71
C VAL A 55 3.67 6.05 6.41
N GLU A 56 2.93 7.13 6.67
CA GLU A 56 3.38 8.50 6.44
C GLU A 56 4.59 8.88 7.33
N GLU A 57 4.59 8.47 8.60
CA GLU A 57 5.75 8.67 9.48
C GLU A 57 6.99 7.90 8.99
N CYS A 58 6.80 6.65 8.57
CA CYS A 58 7.86 5.84 7.99
C CYS A 58 8.41 6.50 6.71
N LEU A 59 7.54 6.97 5.81
CA LEU A 59 7.92 7.69 4.59
C LEU A 59 8.78 8.91 4.92
N ARG A 60 8.31 9.78 5.83
CA ARG A 60 9.03 11.01 6.21
C ARG A 60 10.44 10.71 6.76
N LYS A 61 10.59 9.63 7.52
CA LYS A 61 11.89 9.20 8.06
C LYS A 61 12.88 8.78 6.97
N TYR A 62 12.41 8.07 5.95
CA TYR A 62 13.25 7.61 4.84
C TYR A 62 13.50 8.70 3.79
N GLU A 63 12.51 9.56 3.52
CA GLU A 63 12.68 10.75 2.69
C GLU A 63 13.77 11.67 3.25
N GLY A 64 13.79 11.89 4.57
CA GLY A 64 14.86 12.63 5.24
C GLY A 64 16.25 11.98 5.14
N ARG A 65 16.34 10.73 4.69
CA ARG A 65 17.59 9.99 4.43
C ARG A 65 17.91 9.87 2.94
N GLY A 66 17.18 10.58 2.08
CA GLY A 66 17.41 10.58 0.63
C GLY A 66 16.82 9.38 -0.11
N TYR A 67 15.94 8.60 0.53
CA TYR A 67 15.13 7.60 -0.17
C TYR A 67 13.97 8.29 -0.90
N VAL A 68 13.62 7.75 -2.06
CA VAL A 68 12.47 8.20 -2.84
C VAL A 68 11.56 7.02 -3.16
N ALA A 69 10.27 7.30 -3.29
CA ALA A 69 9.31 6.29 -3.72
C ALA A 69 9.63 5.83 -5.15
N GLU A 70 9.39 4.55 -5.43
CA GLU A 70 9.73 3.96 -6.71
C GLU A 70 9.07 4.69 -7.89
N ASP A 71 7.83 5.17 -7.73
CA ASP A 71 7.07 5.96 -8.71
C ASP A 71 7.60 7.38 -8.92
N LYS A 72 8.38 7.91 -7.97
CA LYS A 72 8.98 9.26 -8.03
C LYS A 72 10.42 9.28 -8.56
N LEU A 73 10.98 8.13 -8.94
CA LEU A 73 12.31 8.07 -9.57
C LEU A 73 12.30 8.79 -10.93
N THR A 74 13.36 9.53 -11.24
CA THR A 74 13.51 10.08 -12.60
C THR A 74 13.72 8.93 -13.61
N PRO A 75 13.41 9.14 -14.90
CA PRO A 75 13.62 8.12 -15.93
C PRO A 75 15.07 7.59 -15.97
N GLU A 76 16.05 8.47 -15.75
CA GLU A 76 17.48 8.12 -15.75
C GLU A 76 17.84 7.28 -14.52
N GLN A 77 17.32 7.65 -13.35
CA GLN A 77 17.52 6.89 -12.11
C GLN A 77 16.87 5.50 -12.19
N ARG A 78 15.66 5.42 -12.78
CA ARG A 78 14.99 4.14 -13.04
C ARG A 78 15.83 3.27 -13.97
N ALA A 79 16.31 3.81 -15.09
CA ALA A 79 17.16 3.07 -16.02
C ALA A 79 18.48 2.62 -15.39
N ASP A 80 19.09 3.44 -14.53
CA ASP A 80 20.27 3.05 -13.76
C ASP A 80 19.97 1.90 -12.79
N MET A 81 18.88 2.01 -12.03
CA MET A 81 18.41 0.97 -11.10
C MET A 81 18.07 -0.36 -11.79
N GLU A 82 17.45 -0.30 -12.96
CA GLU A 82 17.16 -1.47 -13.80
C GLU A 82 18.44 -2.12 -14.31
N ARG A 83 19.43 -1.32 -14.77
CA ARG A 83 20.75 -1.82 -15.16
C ARG A 83 21.49 -2.49 -14.01
N ARG A 84 21.33 -1.98 -12.79
CA ARG A 84 21.91 -2.55 -11.56
C ARG A 84 21.11 -3.73 -10.98
N GLY A 85 19.94 -4.05 -11.54
CA GLY A 85 19.07 -5.13 -11.06
C GLY A 85 18.35 -4.85 -9.73
N VAL A 86 18.29 -3.59 -9.30
CA VAL A 86 17.61 -3.15 -8.06
C VAL A 86 16.10 -3.04 -8.25
N LEU A 87 15.67 -2.69 -9.48
CA LEU A 87 14.28 -2.64 -9.87
C LEU A 87 13.89 -3.90 -10.65
N PRO A 88 12.75 -4.54 -10.33
CA PRO A 88 12.17 -5.52 -11.24
C PRO A 88 11.84 -4.80 -12.56
N LYS A 89 12.07 -5.47 -13.69
CA LYS A 89 11.66 -4.96 -14.99
C LYS A 89 10.15 -4.66 -14.92
N PRO A 90 9.67 -3.48 -15.36
CA PRO A 90 8.25 -3.18 -15.35
C PRO A 90 7.51 -4.32 -16.04
N GLU A 91 6.58 -4.95 -15.30
CA GLU A 91 5.73 -5.97 -15.89
C GLU A 91 4.98 -5.32 -17.06
N PRO A 92 4.96 -5.97 -18.25
CA PRO A 92 4.18 -5.45 -19.35
C PRO A 92 2.73 -5.30 -18.86
N PRO A 93 2.04 -4.19 -19.21
CA PRO A 93 0.67 -3.97 -18.76
C PRO A 93 -0.16 -5.19 -19.15
N THR A 94 -0.57 -5.98 -18.17
CA THR A 94 -1.48 -7.11 -18.39
C THR A 94 -2.83 -6.50 -18.68
N PHE A 95 -3.14 -6.36 -19.97
CA PHE A 95 -4.46 -5.96 -20.44
C PHE A 95 -5.47 -7.02 -19.99
N ARG A 96 -6.07 -6.83 -18.80
CA ARG A 96 -7.20 -7.63 -18.35
C ARG A 96 -8.42 -7.19 -19.15
N MET A 97 -8.65 -7.81 -20.31
CA MET A 97 -10.01 -7.87 -20.86
C MET A 97 -10.88 -8.62 -19.85
N GLY A 98 -11.76 -7.88 -19.17
CA GLY A 98 -12.91 -8.49 -18.51
C GLY A 98 -13.87 -8.98 -19.59
N TYR A 99 -14.15 -10.28 -19.59
CA TYR A 99 -15.26 -10.88 -20.32
C TYR A 99 -16.56 -10.71 -19.53
#